data_AF-A0A7V4MZ15-F1
#
_entry.id   AF-A0A7V4MZ15-F1
#
_cell.length_a   1.000
_cell.length_b   1.000
_cell.length_c   1.000
_cell.angle_alpha   90.00
_cell.angle_beta   90.00
_cell.angle_gamma   90.00
#
_symmetry.space_group_name_H-M   'P 1'
#
loop_
_entity.id
_entity.type
_entity.pdbx_description
1 polymer ?
#
loop_
_entity_poly.entity_id
_entity_poly.type
_entity_poly.pdbx_seq_one_letter_code
_entity_poly.pdbx_strand_id
1 'polypeptide(L)'
;MLIKLKAPELAYRLTAEAGPVERAQAREDERTAALAGLRAFGITDLEPLFPNASRPAASARMANPDGDSAPVPDLTRWYAATTDATASIPALAERLAARPDVLAAEPDYYRERLIDDITPRRSEHLGRRSIGGRRPDGVA
;
A
#
# COMPACT_ATOMS: atom_id res chain seq x y z
N MET A 1 4.12 -11.17 1.84
CA MET A 1 4.27 -10.12 0.79
C MET A 1 2.88 -9.57 0.47
N LEU A 2 2.77 -8.40 -0.17
CA LEU A 2 1.49 -7.85 -0.61
C LEU A 2 1.27 -8.09 -2.10
N ILE A 3 0.08 -8.53 -2.47
CA ILE A 3 -0.33 -8.73 -3.87
C ILE A 3 -1.66 -8.02 -4.11
N LYS A 4 -1.71 -7.21 -5.17
CA LYS A 4 -2.93 -6.63 -5.71
C LYS A 4 -3.27 -7.28 -7.03
N LEU A 5 -4.43 -7.91 -7.12
CA LEU A 5 -4.91 -8.55 -8.35
C LEU A 5 -5.60 -7.56 -9.28
N LYS A 6 -5.54 -7.81 -10.60
CA LYS A 6 -6.33 -7.06 -11.58
C LYS A 6 -7.81 -7.45 -11.53
N ALA A 7 -8.66 -6.55 -12.00
CA ALA A 7 -10.06 -6.86 -12.25
C ALA A 7 -10.21 -7.78 -13.46
N PRO A 8 -11.06 -8.81 -13.40
CA PRO A 8 -11.79 -9.22 -14.57
C PRO A 8 -12.83 -8.14 -14.89
N GLU A 9 -12.81 -7.57 -16.09
CA GLU A 9 -13.83 -6.59 -16.57
C GLU A 9 -15.26 -7.14 -16.44
N LEU A 10 -15.45 -8.45 -16.64
CA LEU A 10 -16.75 -9.11 -16.53
C LEU A 10 -17.29 -9.14 -15.08
N ALA A 11 -16.40 -9.25 -14.09
CA ALA A 11 -16.77 -9.35 -12.67
C ALA A 11 -17.29 -8.03 -12.10
N TYR A 12 -16.97 -6.88 -12.72
CA TYR A 12 -17.52 -5.59 -12.31
C TYR A 12 -19.03 -5.45 -12.59
N ARG A 13 -19.55 -6.15 -13.61
CA ARG A 13 -20.96 -6.04 -13.99
C ARG A 13 -21.89 -6.90 -13.13
N LEU A 14 -21.43 -8.08 -12.69
CA LEU A 14 -22.22 -9.02 -11.90
C LEU A 14 -22.32 -8.65 -10.40
N THR A 15 -21.31 -7.99 -9.85
CA THR A 15 -21.21 -7.74 -8.40
C THR A 15 -21.95 -6.50 -7.91
N ALA A 16 -22.35 -5.58 -8.80
CA ALA A 16 -23.10 -4.38 -8.42
C ALA A 16 -24.57 -4.68 -8.05
N GLU A 17 -25.15 -5.73 -8.64
CA GLU A 17 -26.57 -6.08 -8.50
C GLU A 17 -26.83 -7.25 -7.55
N ALA A 18 -25.78 -7.99 -7.18
CA ALA A 18 -25.84 -9.19 -6.34
C ALA A 18 -26.00 -8.86 -4.84
N GLY A 19 -26.67 -9.77 -4.12
CA GLY A 19 -26.85 -9.67 -2.67
C GLY A 19 -25.54 -9.86 -1.88
N PRO A 20 -25.48 -9.50 -0.58
CA PRO A 20 -24.25 -9.60 0.22
C PRO A 20 -23.59 -10.99 0.22
N VAL A 21 -24.40 -12.06 0.28
CA VAL A 21 -23.92 -13.46 0.31
C VAL A 21 -23.31 -13.85 -1.04
N GLU A 22 -24.00 -13.56 -2.14
CA GLU A 22 -23.52 -13.85 -3.50
C GLU A 22 -22.21 -13.12 -3.80
N ARG A 23 -22.08 -11.86 -3.34
CA ARG A 23 -20.85 -11.08 -3.48
C ARG A 23 -19.70 -11.69 -2.67
N ALA A 24 -19.97 -12.20 -1.47
CA ALA A 24 -18.96 -12.86 -0.65
C ALA A 24 -18.48 -14.17 -1.30
N GLN A 25 -19.41 -14.99 -1.83
CA GLN A 25 -19.07 -16.21 -2.53
C GLN A 25 -18.25 -15.94 -3.80
N ALA A 26 -18.69 -14.99 -4.63
CA ALA A 26 -17.96 -14.61 -5.84
C ALA A 26 -16.53 -14.13 -5.53
N ARG A 27 -16.34 -13.42 -4.41
CA ARG A 27 -15.00 -13.00 -3.96
C ARG A 27 -14.14 -14.19 -3.56
N GLU A 28 -14.71 -15.18 -2.88
CA GLU A 28 -13.97 -16.38 -2.49
C GLU A 28 -13.59 -17.24 -3.70
N ASP A 29 -14.49 -17.34 -4.68
CA ASP A 29 -14.22 -18.02 -5.94
C ASP A 29 -13.11 -17.31 -6.74
N GLU A 30 -13.16 -15.96 -6.82
CA GLU A 30 -12.09 -15.13 -7.42
C GLU A 30 -10.74 -15.35 -6.72
N ARG A 31 -10.73 -15.36 -5.37
CA ARG A 31 -9.52 -15.60 -4.55
C ARG A 31 -8.96 -16.98 -4.82
N THR A 32 -9.81 -18.01 -4.84
CA THR A 32 -9.42 -19.40 -5.07
C THR A 32 -8.84 -19.60 -6.48
N ALA A 33 -9.49 -19.02 -7.50
CA ALA A 33 -9.01 -19.06 -8.87
C ALA A 33 -7.65 -18.36 -9.03
N ALA A 34 -7.48 -17.19 -8.41
CA ALA A 34 -6.21 -16.48 -8.41
C ALA A 34 -5.10 -17.27 -7.72
N LEU A 35 -5.38 -17.83 -6.54
CA LEU A 35 -4.40 -18.65 -5.81
C LEU A 35 -3.92 -19.84 -6.64
N ALA A 36 -4.82 -20.51 -7.37
CA ALA A 36 -4.45 -21.62 -8.25
C ALA A 36 -3.38 -21.22 -9.28
N GLY A 37 -3.51 -20.04 -9.90
CA GLY A 37 -2.53 -19.51 -10.84
C GLY A 37 -1.21 -19.06 -10.20
N LEU A 38 -1.24 -18.66 -8.92
CA LEU A 38 -0.07 -18.19 -8.18
C LEU A 38 0.72 -19.31 -7.50
N ARG A 39 0.12 -20.50 -7.31
CA ARG A 39 0.82 -21.68 -6.78
C ARG A 39 2.06 -22.07 -7.58
N ALA A 40 2.07 -21.82 -8.89
CA ALA A 40 3.25 -22.03 -9.75
C ALA A 40 4.47 -21.18 -9.35
N PHE A 41 4.27 -20.16 -8.50
CA PHE A 41 5.30 -19.27 -7.98
C PHE A 41 5.61 -19.54 -6.50
N GLY A 42 5.05 -20.61 -5.92
CA GLY A 42 5.21 -20.94 -4.50
C GLY A 42 4.33 -20.10 -3.57
N ILE A 43 3.24 -19.50 -4.07
CA ILE A 43 2.24 -18.86 -3.21
C ILE A 43 1.28 -19.93 -2.69
N THR A 44 1.16 -20.03 -1.36
CA THR A 44 0.38 -21.08 -0.71
C THR A 44 -0.98 -20.60 -0.23
N ASP A 45 -1.10 -19.32 0.10
CA ASP A 45 -2.35 -18.71 0.56
C ASP A 45 -2.42 -17.20 0.23
N LEU A 46 -3.65 -16.69 0.20
CA LEU A 46 -4.00 -15.28 0.03
C LEU A 46 -4.98 -14.85 1.11
N GLU A 47 -4.55 -14.02 2.05
CA GLU A 47 -5.39 -13.42 3.08
C GLU A 47 -5.84 -12.02 2.66
N PRO A 48 -7.14 -11.68 2.64
CA PRO A 48 -7.60 -10.35 2.31
C PRO A 48 -7.11 -9.29 3.32
N LEU A 49 -6.43 -8.25 2.85
CA LEU A 49 -6.00 -7.13 3.73
C LEU A 49 -7.17 -6.29 4.24
N PHE A 50 -8.25 -6.22 3.44
CA PHE A 50 -9.45 -5.49 3.76
C PHE A 50 -10.65 -6.43 3.69
N PRO A 51 -10.88 -7.26 4.72
CA PRO A 51 -11.93 -8.28 4.70
C PRO A 51 -13.33 -7.65 4.57
N ASN A 52 -13.54 -6.49 5.18
CA ASN A 52 -14.81 -5.77 5.16
C ASN A 52 -14.94 -4.74 4.02
N ALA A 53 -13.95 -4.66 3.13
CA ALA A 53 -14.06 -3.77 1.97
C ALA A 53 -15.20 -4.22 1.08
N SER A 54 -15.95 -3.24 0.58
CA SER A 54 -16.92 -3.45 -0.49
C SER A 54 -16.34 -2.95 -1.80
N ARG A 55 -16.62 -3.66 -2.89
CA ARG A 55 -16.20 -3.24 -4.22
C ARG A 55 -16.88 -1.91 -4.56
N PRO A 56 -16.14 -0.89 -5.03
CA PRO A 56 -16.75 0.35 -5.48
C PRO A 56 -17.55 0.12 -6.77
N ALA A 57 -18.60 0.93 -6.98
CA ALA A 57 -19.28 0.97 -8.28
C ALA A 57 -18.27 1.34 -9.39
N ALA A 58 -18.45 0.82 -10.59
CA ALA A 58 -17.49 1.02 -11.69
C ALA A 58 -17.29 2.51 -12.05
N SER A 59 -18.32 3.34 -11.84
CA SER A 59 -18.27 4.80 -12.05
C SER A 59 -17.89 5.61 -10.81
N ALA A 60 -17.65 4.97 -9.66
CA ALA A 60 -17.35 5.67 -8.42
C ALA A 60 -16.01 6.40 -8.53
N ARG A 61 -16.03 7.69 -8.18
CA ARG A 61 -14.83 8.55 -8.21
C ARG A 61 -14.66 9.26 -6.87
N MET A 62 -13.42 9.61 -6.55
CA MET A 62 -13.04 10.39 -5.39
C MET A 62 -12.07 11.50 -5.80
N ALA A 63 -12.08 12.61 -5.07
CA ALA A 63 -11.05 13.63 -5.22
C ALA A 63 -9.71 13.07 -4.70
N ASN A 64 -8.64 13.26 -5.45
CA ASN A 64 -7.28 13.01 -4.99
C ASN A 64 -6.75 14.24 -4.20
N PRO A 65 -5.59 14.14 -3.52
CA PRO A 65 -5.01 15.26 -2.79
C PRO A 65 -4.68 16.50 -3.64
N ASP A 66 -4.50 16.32 -4.95
CA ASP A 66 -4.22 17.39 -5.91
C ASP A 66 -5.52 18.08 -6.41
N GLY A 67 -6.69 17.60 -5.97
CA GLY A 67 -8.00 18.13 -6.34
C GLY A 67 -8.62 17.52 -7.60
N ASP A 68 -7.91 16.63 -8.29
CA ASP A 68 -8.41 15.90 -9.46
C ASP A 68 -9.33 14.73 -9.07
N SER A 69 -10.21 14.35 -9.99
CA SER A 69 -11.09 13.19 -9.82
C SER A 69 -10.40 11.89 -10.28
N ALA A 70 -10.20 10.95 -9.36
CA ALA A 70 -9.68 9.61 -9.62
C ALA A 70 -10.74 8.52 -9.38
N PRO A 71 -10.67 7.35 -10.04
CA PRO A 71 -11.49 6.20 -9.65
C PRO A 71 -11.28 5.83 -8.18
N VAL A 72 -12.36 5.45 -7.47
CA VAL A 72 -12.22 4.89 -6.12
C VAL A 72 -11.41 3.59 -6.22
N PRO A 73 -10.34 3.42 -5.41
CA PRO A 73 -9.55 2.21 -5.44
C PRO A 73 -10.36 1.01 -4.93
N ASP A 74 -10.36 -0.09 -5.69
CA ASP A 74 -10.96 -1.34 -5.24
C ASP A 74 -10.04 -2.04 -4.23
N LEU A 75 -10.39 -1.90 -2.94
CA LEU A 75 -9.66 -2.51 -1.83
C LEU A 75 -9.91 -4.02 -1.68
N THR A 76 -10.92 -4.57 -2.35
CA THR A 76 -11.27 -6.00 -2.22
C THR A 76 -10.23 -6.95 -2.81
N ARG A 77 -9.26 -6.41 -3.56
CA ARG A 77 -8.26 -7.16 -4.34
C ARG A 77 -6.84 -7.15 -3.78
N TRP A 78 -6.68 -6.58 -2.59
CA TRP A 78 -5.40 -6.57 -1.90
C TRP A 78 -5.32 -7.75 -0.94
N TYR A 79 -4.24 -8.51 -1.06
CA TYR A 79 -3.99 -9.71 -0.28
C TYR A 79 -2.60 -9.68 0.33
N ALA A 80 -2.50 -10.15 1.57
CA ALA A 80 -1.25 -10.67 2.10
C ALA A 80 -1.08 -12.10 1.57
N ALA A 81 0.05 -12.35 0.91
CA ALA A 81 0.37 -13.66 0.36
C ALA A 81 1.41 -14.36 1.21
N THR A 82 1.11 -15.62 1.54
CA THR A 82 2.02 -16.57 2.18
C THR A 82 2.74 -17.37 1.10
N THR A 83 4.02 -17.64 1.29
CA THR A 83 4.85 -18.32 0.29
C THR A 83 5.83 -19.30 0.93
N ASP A 84 6.05 -20.42 0.25
CA ASP A 84 7.09 -21.41 0.53
C ASP A 84 8.23 -21.37 -0.50
N ALA A 85 8.22 -20.36 -1.38
CA ALA A 85 9.20 -20.23 -2.44
C ALA A 85 10.61 -20.07 -1.86
N THR A 86 11.58 -20.73 -2.50
CA THR A 86 13.01 -20.62 -2.15
C THR A 86 13.66 -19.34 -2.68
N ALA A 87 13.02 -18.67 -3.64
CA ALA A 87 13.48 -17.37 -4.15
C ALA A 87 13.36 -16.29 -3.07
N SER A 88 14.22 -15.28 -3.14
CA SER A 88 14.10 -14.12 -2.25
C SER A 88 12.77 -13.38 -2.48
N ILE A 89 12.19 -12.81 -1.42
CA ILE A 89 10.92 -12.09 -1.50
C ILE A 89 10.94 -10.94 -2.53
N PRO A 90 12.01 -10.12 -2.64
CA PRO A 90 12.08 -9.08 -3.67
C PRO A 90 12.04 -9.65 -5.09
N ALA A 91 12.82 -10.69 -5.37
CA ALA A 91 12.85 -11.31 -6.70
C ALA A 91 11.51 -11.98 -7.04
N LEU A 92 10.84 -12.57 -6.05
CA LEU A 92 9.51 -13.14 -6.21
C LEU A 92 8.46 -12.04 -6.50
N ALA A 93 8.51 -10.92 -5.79
CA ALA A 93 7.62 -9.79 -6.02
C ALA A 93 7.78 -9.22 -7.44
N GLU A 94 9.01 -9.04 -7.92
CA GLU A 94 9.29 -8.60 -9.31
C GLU A 94 8.71 -9.57 -10.35
N ARG A 95 8.90 -10.88 -10.17
CA ARG A 95 8.35 -11.91 -11.06
C ARG A 95 6.83 -11.91 -11.07
N LEU A 96 6.20 -11.70 -9.91
CA LEU A 96 4.74 -11.64 -9.80
C LEU A 96 4.18 -10.36 -10.41
N ALA A 97 4.83 -9.21 -10.22
CA ALA A 97 4.43 -7.94 -10.82
C ALA A 97 4.48 -7.95 -12.35
N ALA A 98 5.32 -8.80 -12.95
CA ALA A 98 5.37 -9.00 -14.40
C ALA A 98 4.18 -9.81 -14.97
N ARG A 99 3.35 -10.44 -14.12
CA ARG A 99 2.22 -11.24 -14.58
C ARG A 99 1.07 -10.37 -15.10
N PRO A 100 0.34 -10.80 -16.14
CA PRO A 100 -0.75 -10.03 -16.70
C PRO A 100 -1.95 -9.88 -15.76
N ASP A 101 -2.18 -10.81 -14.83
CA ASP A 101 -3.29 -10.84 -13.87
C ASP A 101 -2.98 -10.15 -12.53
N VAL A 102 -1.72 -9.79 -12.30
CA VAL A 102 -1.27 -9.04 -11.11
C VAL A 102 -1.17 -7.56 -11.48
N LEU A 103 -1.74 -6.69 -10.64
CA LEU A 103 -1.65 -5.24 -10.82
C LEU A 103 -0.43 -4.67 -10.10
N ALA A 104 -0.12 -5.20 -8.92
CA ALA A 104 1.06 -4.87 -8.15
C ALA A 104 1.43 -6.05 -7.25
N ALA A 105 2.72 -6.26 -7.02
CA ALA A 105 3.23 -7.19 -6.02
C ALA A 105 4.46 -6.55 -5.36
N GLU A 106 4.45 -6.50 -4.04
CA GLU A 106 5.46 -5.79 -3.27
C GLU A 106 5.87 -6.63 -2.05
N PRO A 107 7.15 -6.61 -1.66
CA PRO A 107 7.56 -7.17 -0.38
C PRO A 107 6.83 -6.50 0.78
N ASP A 108 6.40 -7.29 1.74
CA ASP A 108 5.81 -6.77 2.97
C ASP A 108 6.94 -6.58 3.99
N TYR A 109 7.59 -5.43 3.92
CA TYR A 109 8.69 -5.10 4.83
C TYR A 109 8.12 -4.64 6.17
N TYR A 110 8.52 -5.31 7.26
CA TYR A 110 8.43 -4.71 8.58
C TYR A 110 9.22 -3.39 8.56
N ARG A 111 8.53 -2.27 8.72
CA ARG A 111 9.20 -1.02 9.08
C ARG A 111 9.38 -1.07 10.59
N GLU A 112 10.61 -1.30 11.04
CA GLU A 112 10.95 -0.95 12.42
C GLU A 112 10.53 0.50 12.63
N ARG A 113 9.76 0.75 13.69
CA ARG A 113 9.53 2.13 14.10
C ARG A 113 10.91 2.71 14.41
N LEU A 114 11.33 3.74 13.68
CA LEU A 114 12.34 4.67 14.18
C LEU A 114 11.72 5.40 15.39
N ILE A 115 11.63 4.72 16.53
CA ILE A 115 11.49 5.37 17.84
C ILE A 115 12.80 5.08 18.56
N ASP A 116 13.90 5.57 17.99
CA ASP A 116 15.13 5.80 18.75
C ASP A 116 15.61 7.20 18.34
N ASP A 117 15.48 8.12 19.28
CA ASP A 117 16.15 9.43 19.33
C ASP A 117 16.11 10.30 18.06
N ILE A 118 14.94 10.85 17.73
CA ILE A 118 14.92 12.23 17.20
C ILE A 118 15.28 13.17 18.37
N THR A 119 16.51 13.05 18.90
CA THR A 119 17.10 14.16 19.64
C THR A 119 17.28 15.25 18.58
N PRO A 120 16.60 16.40 18.68
CA PRO A 120 16.89 17.49 17.77
C PRO A 120 18.39 17.75 17.89
N ARG A 121 19.14 17.57 16.79
CA ARG A 121 20.55 17.97 16.77
C ARG A 121 20.55 19.44 17.11
N ARG A 122 20.95 19.78 18.34
CA ARG A 122 21.22 21.15 18.75
C ARG A 122 22.27 21.62 17.76
N SER A 123 21.87 22.51 16.86
CA SER A 123 22.78 23.15 15.93
C SER A 123 23.93 23.70 16.76
N GLU A 124 25.11 23.11 16.61
CA GLU A 124 26.31 23.61 17.24
C GLU A 124 26.52 25.02 16.71
N HIS A 125 26.20 25.97 17.58
CA HIS A 125 26.46 27.38 17.41
C HIS A 125 27.98 27.53 17.46
N LEU A 126 28.63 27.35 16.30
CA LEU A 126 30.06 27.63 16.13
C LEU A 126 30.28 29.14 16.35
N GLY A 127 30.69 29.45 17.57
CA GLY A 127 31.78 30.37 17.85
C GLY A 127 31.50 31.85 17.66
N ARG A 128 31.18 32.51 18.79
CA ARG A 128 31.52 33.91 19.06
C ARG A 128 32.91 34.25 18.53
N ARG A 129 33.02 35.31 17.71
CA ARG A 129 34.18 36.21 17.78
C ARG A 129 33.76 37.46 18.53
N SER A 130 34.50 37.72 19.60
CA SER A 130 34.26 38.76 20.57
C SER A 130 35.01 40.05 20.21
N ILE A 131 34.53 41.16 20.78
CA ILE A 131 35.22 42.40 21.19
C ILE A 131 35.14 43.63 20.26
N GLY A 132 34.56 44.70 20.83
CA GLY A 132 34.66 46.10 20.44
C GLY A 132 33.26 46.74 20.39
N GLY A 133 32.68 47.39 21.40
CA GLY A 133 33.26 48.12 22.52
C GLY A 133 33.03 49.63 22.35
N ARG A 134 31.78 50.11 22.44
CA ARG A 134 31.42 51.42 23.05
C ARG A 134 29.88 51.59 23.16
N ARG A 135 29.40 51.69 24.40
CA ARG A 135 28.22 52.51 24.81
C ARG A 135 28.80 53.68 25.64
N PRO A 136 28.06 54.70 26.11
CA PRO A 136 26.62 54.98 26.04
C PRO A 136 26.41 56.43 25.49
N ASP A 137 25.22 57.02 25.39
CA ASP A 137 24.49 57.66 26.48
C ASP A 137 23.07 58.01 26.03
N GLY A 138 22.10 57.78 26.91
CA GLY A 138 20.85 58.53 26.89
C GLY A 138 20.98 59.69 27.87
N VAL A 139 20.48 60.87 27.51
CA VAL A 139 20.01 61.89 28.47
C VAL A 139 18.85 62.67 27.82
N ALA A 140 17.78 62.80 28.61
CA ALA A 140 16.64 63.73 28.56
C ALA A 140 15.68 63.67 27.36
#